data_AF-A0A819RF61-F1
#
_entry.id   AF-A0A819RF61-F1
#
_cell.length_a   1.000
_cell.length_b   1.000
_cell.length_c   1.000
_cell.angle_alpha   90.00
_cell.angle_beta   90.00
_cell.angle_gamma   90.00
#
_symmetry.space_group_name_H-M   'P 1'
#
loop_
_entity.id
_entity.type
_entity.pdbx_description
1 polymer ?
#
loop_
_entity_poly.entity_id
_entity_poly.type
_entity_poly.pdbx_seq_one_letter_code
_entity_poly.pdbx_strand_id
1 'polypeptide(L)'
;MTFDKRAQIDAEQLVDEILDTFRTNFWIKEHKWFVQCRWRLWRNENLFNLYTLPHTFSMSTLDDKWQFKSTDPQDISVQSSNDIFYMSQLQALIDKAPRLYSLAFSGKLSPDIAKLTSKSIRRLDLSDIETYFNKPACTSLCHSALGIQCEVLLTQTNDRQNIPYLVKKMKNLRALCVKCNDKATRCNLSSWLRQRLPPNCSISDEANFAPSVRVQLWIR
;
A
#
# COMPACT_ATOMS: atom_id res chain seq x y z
N MET A 1 1.27 22.03 -20.61
CA MET A 1 2.40 21.09 -20.43
C MET A 1 2.06 19.84 -21.22
N THR A 2 2.70 19.60 -22.36
CA THR A 2 2.40 18.48 -23.26
C THR A 2 3.12 17.23 -22.77
N PHE A 3 2.37 16.17 -22.44
CA PHE A 3 2.91 14.84 -22.16
C PHE A 3 3.60 14.29 -23.42
N ASP A 4 4.80 13.73 -23.25
CA ASP A 4 5.51 13.06 -24.34
C ASP A 4 4.88 11.69 -24.62
N LYS A 5 4.20 11.56 -25.76
CA LYS A 5 3.55 10.33 -26.19
C LYS A 5 4.55 9.19 -26.46
N ARG A 6 5.82 9.49 -26.80
CA ARG A 6 6.82 8.44 -27.08
C ARG A 6 7.21 7.71 -25.80
N ALA A 7 7.51 8.46 -24.74
CA ALA A 7 7.82 7.89 -23.42
C ALA A 7 6.69 6.98 -22.89
N GLN A 8 5.44 7.25 -23.26
CA GLN A 8 4.31 6.38 -22.92
C GLN A 8 4.32 5.04 -23.66
N ILE A 9 4.58 5.06 -24.96
CA ILE A 9 4.64 3.85 -25.79
C ILE A 9 5.78 2.94 -25.30
N ASP A 10 6.94 3.51 -24.98
CA ASP A 10 8.10 2.75 -24.51
C ASP A 10 7.83 2.07 -23.16
N ALA A 11 7.16 2.77 -22.24
CA ALA A 11 6.81 2.21 -20.94
C ALA A 11 5.75 1.11 -21.06
N GLU A 12 4.77 1.27 -21.94
CA GLU A 12 3.74 0.26 -22.16
C GLU A 12 4.32 -1.02 -22.77
N GLN A 13 5.25 -0.90 -23.72
CA GLN A 13 5.95 -2.05 -24.29
C GLN A 13 6.79 -2.78 -23.23
N LEU A 14 7.54 -2.04 -22.40
CA LEU A 14 8.30 -2.62 -21.30
C LEU A 14 7.39 -3.37 -20.31
N VAL A 15 6.20 -2.85 -20.03
CA VAL A 15 5.22 -3.51 -19.18
C VAL A 15 4.74 -4.83 -19.79
N ASP A 16 4.47 -4.85 -21.09
CA ASP A 16 4.08 -6.08 -21.79
C ASP A 16 5.21 -7.13 -21.72
N GLU A 17 6.45 -6.73 -21.99
CA GLU A 17 7.62 -7.60 -21.87
C GLU A 17 7.77 -8.19 -20.47
N ILE A 18 7.60 -7.36 -19.43
CA ILE A 18 7.63 -7.80 -18.04
C ILE A 18 6.49 -8.79 -17.78
N LEU A 19 5.25 -8.44 -18.12
CA LEU A 19 4.08 -9.29 -17.85
C LEU A 19 4.15 -10.63 -18.58
N ASP A 20 4.72 -10.67 -19.78
CA ASP A 20 4.93 -11.91 -20.54
C ASP A 20 5.84 -12.88 -19.80
N THR A 21 6.85 -12.40 -19.06
CA THR A 21 7.69 -13.27 -18.20
C THR A 21 6.90 -13.97 -17.09
N PHE A 22 5.73 -13.42 -16.71
CA PHE A 22 4.83 -13.99 -15.70
C PHE A 22 3.67 -14.79 -16.29
N ARG A 23 3.48 -14.83 -17.63
CA ARG A 23 2.45 -15.62 -18.29
C ARG A 23 2.81 -17.11 -18.42
N THR A 24 3.32 -17.69 -17.33
CA THR A 24 3.70 -19.11 -17.29
C THR A 24 2.61 -19.96 -16.65
N ASN A 25 2.61 -21.27 -16.93
CA ASN A 25 1.69 -22.22 -16.28
C ASN A 25 1.82 -22.20 -14.75
N PHE A 26 3.02 -21.96 -14.23
CA PHE A 26 3.28 -21.84 -12.80
C PHE A 26 2.39 -20.76 -12.15
N TRP A 27 2.37 -19.55 -12.72
CA TRP A 27 1.58 -18.45 -12.16
C TRP A 27 0.09 -18.63 -12.44
N ILE A 28 -0.28 -18.92 -13.68
CA ILE A 28 -1.69 -18.91 -14.12
C ILE A 28 -2.44 -20.18 -13.70
N LYS A 29 -1.85 -21.37 -13.89
CA LYS A 29 -2.54 -22.66 -13.67
C LYS A 29 -2.32 -23.22 -12.28
N GLU A 30 -1.06 -23.26 -11.83
CA GLU A 30 -0.71 -23.89 -10.55
C GLU A 30 -1.07 -22.98 -9.38
N HIS A 31 -0.64 -21.72 -9.42
CA HIS A 31 -0.85 -20.77 -8.34
C HIS A 31 -2.16 -19.98 -8.46
N LYS A 32 -2.74 -19.94 -9.67
CA LYS A 32 -3.93 -19.14 -9.99
C LYS A 32 -3.75 -17.68 -9.56
N TRP A 33 -2.56 -17.15 -9.77
CA TRP A 33 -2.20 -15.77 -9.47
C TRP A 33 -2.00 -15.01 -10.77
N PHE A 34 -2.58 -13.82 -10.82
CA PHE A 34 -2.36 -12.86 -11.87
C PHE A 34 -1.26 -11.90 -11.44
N VAL A 35 -0.41 -11.53 -12.39
CA VAL A 35 0.57 -10.47 -12.17
C VAL A 35 0.01 -9.19 -12.76
N GLN A 36 -0.15 -8.17 -11.92
CA GLN A 36 -0.56 -6.83 -12.32
C GLN A 36 0.66 -5.92 -12.26
N CYS A 37 0.95 -5.24 -13.35
CA CYS A 37 1.92 -4.16 -13.39
C CYS A 37 1.17 -2.84 -13.37
N ARG A 38 1.59 -1.94 -12.48
CA ARG A 38 1.16 -0.54 -12.48
C ARG A 38 2.33 0.34 -12.78
N TRP A 39 2.11 1.33 -13.62
CA TRP A 39 3.13 2.31 -13.89
C TRP A 39 2.58 3.72 -13.92
N ARG A 40 3.45 4.66 -13.58
CA ARG A 40 3.18 6.09 -13.66
C ARG A 40 4.36 6.78 -14.31
N LEU A 41 4.04 7.62 -15.29
CA LEU A 41 4.99 8.48 -15.98
C LEU A 41 4.91 9.87 -15.36
N TRP A 42 5.94 10.26 -14.59
CA TRP A 42 5.96 11.57 -13.96
C TRP A 42 7.28 12.30 -14.20
N ARG A 43 7.23 13.33 -15.06
CA ARG A 43 8.30 14.30 -15.40
C ARG A 43 9.66 13.70 -15.82
N ASN A 44 10.30 12.86 -15.01
CA ASN A 44 11.54 12.11 -15.28
C ASN A 44 11.65 10.78 -14.49
N GLU A 45 10.61 10.36 -13.78
CA GLU A 45 10.61 9.14 -12.96
C GLU A 45 9.55 8.17 -13.50
N ASN A 46 9.98 6.96 -13.81
CA ASN A 46 9.11 5.85 -14.13
C ASN A 46 9.00 4.98 -12.89
N LEU A 47 7.82 4.98 -12.27
CA LEU A 47 7.52 4.09 -11.16
C LEU A 47 6.80 2.87 -11.72
N PHE A 48 7.35 1.68 -11.50
CA PHE A 48 6.72 0.40 -11.82
C PHE A 48 6.47 -0.37 -10.53
N ASN A 49 5.23 -0.84 -10.34
CA ASN A 49 4.86 -1.70 -9.23
C ASN A 49 4.29 -3.00 -9.79
N LEU A 50 4.89 -4.12 -9.41
CA LEU A 50 4.41 -5.46 -9.76
C LEU A 50 3.72 -6.09 -8.56
N TYR A 51 2.52 -6.61 -8.80
CA TYR A 51 1.69 -7.28 -7.80
C TYR A 51 1.35 -8.68 -8.26
N THR A 52 1.58 -9.68 -7.43
CA THR A 52 1.01 -11.02 -7.61
C THR A 52 -0.28 -11.11 -6.82
N LEU A 53 -1.41 -11.26 -7.51
CA LEU A 53 -2.74 -11.23 -6.91
C LEU A 53 -3.48 -12.53 -7.23
N PRO A 54 -4.13 -13.19 -6.26
CA PRO A 54 -4.92 -14.39 -6.55
C PRO A 54 -6.16 -14.13 -7.40
N HIS A 55 -6.55 -12.86 -7.56
CA HIS A 55 -7.66 -12.40 -8.39
C HIS A 55 -7.33 -11.04 -8.99
N THR A 56 -7.78 -10.79 -10.20
CA THR A 56 -7.80 -9.45 -10.79
C THR A 56 -8.96 -8.65 -10.25
N PHE A 57 -8.72 -7.38 -10.03
CA PHE A 57 -9.75 -6.42 -9.70
C PHE A 57 -9.53 -5.19 -10.58
N SER A 58 -10.61 -4.73 -11.22
CA SER A 58 -10.58 -3.52 -12.03
C SER A 58 -10.30 -2.34 -11.11
N MET A 59 -9.13 -1.72 -11.28
CA MET A 59 -8.61 -0.62 -10.46
C MET A 59 -8.92 0.74 -11.07
N SER A 60 -10.06 0.83 -11.73
CA SER A 60 -10.47 1.99 -12.52
C SER A 60 -10.53 3.31 -11.75
N THR A 61 -10.45 3.29 -10.42
CA THR A 61 -10.80 4.42 -9.56
C THR A 61 -9.64 4.98 -8.72
N LEU A 62 -8.39 4.60 -8.94
CA LEU A 62 -7.24 5.16 -8.20
C LEU A 62 -6.36 6.03 -9.11
N ASP A 63 -6.41 7.36 -8.86
CA ASP A 63 -5.57 8.43 -9.42
C ASP A 63 -5.36 8.33 -10.95
N ASP A 64 -6.02 9.22 -11.71
CA ASP A 64 -6.06 9.32 -13.18
C ASP A 64 -4.71 9.25 -13.92
N LYS A 65 -3.60 9.24 -13.18
CA LYS A 65 -2.22 9.21 -13.68
C LYS A 65 -1.57 7.83 -13.65
N TRP A 66 -2.17 6.85 -12.99
CA TRP A 66 -1.66 5.47 -12.99
C TRP A 66 -2.25 4.68 -14.15
N GLN A 67 -1.38 3.99 -14.87
CA GLN A 67 -1.75 3.00 -15.86
C GLN A 67 -1.52 1.61 -15.29
N PHE A 68 -2.29 0.62 -15.74
CA PHE A 68 -2.15 -0.74 -15.29
C PHE A 68 -2.45 -1.75 -16.40
N LYS A 69 -1.80 -2.90 -16.32
CA LYS A 69 -2.03 -4.10 -17.12
C LYS A 69 -1.86 -5.32 -16.23
N SER A 70 -2.56 -6.40 -16.53
CA SER A 70 -2.34 -7.66 -15.82
C SER A 70 -2.23 -8.84 -16.77
N THR A 71 -1.83 -9.98 -16.24
CA THR A 71 -1.83 -11.25 -16.96
C THR A 71 -3.23 -11.86 -17.12
N ASP A 72 -4.30 -11.19 -16.68
CA ASP A 72 -5.66 -11.66 -16.92
C ASP A 72 -6.16 -11.20 -18.29
N PRO A 73 -6.54 -12.13 -19.18
CA PRO A 73 -7.07 -11.78 -20.50
C PRO A 73 -8.42 -11.05 -20.46
N GLN A 74 -9.11 -11.00 -19.31
CA GLN A 74 -10.40 -10.30 -19.14
C GLN A 74 -10.29 -8.94 -18.45
N ASP A 75 -9.08 -8.45 -18.17
CA ASP A 75 -8.89 -7.18 -17.46
C ASP A 75 -9.26 -6.01 -18.38
N ILE A 76 -10.54 -5.60 -18.34
CA ILE A 76 -11.03 -4.40 -18.99
C ILE A 76 -10.67 -3.22 -18.09
N SER A 77 -9.67 -2.44 -18.51
CA SER A 77 -9.32 -1.19 -17.83
C SER A 77 -10.42 -0.16 -18.07
N VAL A 78 -11.35 -0.02 -17.14
CA VAL A 78 -12.16 1.20 -17.07
C VAL A 78 -11.26 2.26 -16.44
N GLN A 79 -11.29 3.51 -16.91
CA GLN A 79 -10.70 4.65 -16.21
C GLN A 79 -11.86 5.45 -15.64
N SER A 80 -11.88 5.67 -14.32
CA SER A 80 -12.93 6.39 -13.62
C SER A 80 -12.31 7.60 -12.92
N SER A 81 -12.60 8.76 -13.50
CA SER A 81 -12.11 10.07 -13.08
C SER A 81 -12.94 10.71 -11.96
N ASN A 82 -13.55 9.91 -11.08
CA ASN A 82 -14.43 10.44 -10.03
C ASN A 82 -13.81 10.20 -8.63
N ASP A 83 -13.32 11.29 -8.06
CA ASP A 83 -12.61 11.49 -6.78
C ASP A 83 -13.31 10.97 -5.49
N ILE A 84 -14.43 10.26 -5.59
CA ILE A 84 -15.17 9.77 -4.41
C ILE A 84 -15.43 8.28 -4.56
N PHE A 85 -14.42 7.49 -4.18
CA PHE A 85 -14.59 6.05 -4.03
C PHE A 85 -15.46 5.77 -2.79
N TYR A 86 -16.70 5.35 -3.01
CA TYR A 86 -17.59 4.99 -1.91
C TYR A 86 -17.10 3.69 -1.25
N MET A 87 -16.89 3.72 0.07
CA MET A 87 -16.40 2.58 0.85
C MET A 87 -17.27 1.32 0.72
N SER A 88 -18.56 1.46 0.40
CA SER A 88 -19.45 0.33 0.11
C SER A 88 -19.03 -0.45 -1.13
N GLN A 89 -18.55 0.23 -2.19
CA GLN A 89 -18.05 -0.42 -3.40
C GLN A 89 -16.75 -1.15 -3.12
N LEU A 90 -15.87 -0.55 -2.30
CA LEU A 90 -14.64 -1.22 -1.87
C LEU A 90 -14.93 -2.51 -1.12
N GLN A 91 -15.86 -2.47 -0.16
CA GLN A 91 -16.21 -3.66 0.60
C GLN A 91 -16.75 -4.75 -0.33
N ALA A 92 -17.62 -4.40 -1.29
CA ALA A 92 -18.14 -5.35 -2.26
C ALA A 92 -17.04 -5.99 -3.14
N LEU A 93 -15.96 -5.25 -3.44
CA LEU A 93 -14.79 -5.80 -4.14
C LEU A 93 -13.98 -6.74 -3.25
N ILE A 94 -13.75 -6.35 -1.98
CA ILE A 94 -13.05 -7.19 -1.00
C ILE A 94 -13.82 -8.50 -0.77
N ASP A 95 -15.14 -8.45 -0.68
CA ASP A 95 -16.02 -9.62 -0.49
C ASP A 95 -15.93 -10.60 -1.67
N LYS A 96 -15.71 -10.10 -2.89
CA LYS A 96 -15.51 -10.91 -4.09
C LYS A 96 -14.10 -11.50 -4.21
N ALA A 97 -13.14 -11.04 -3.40
CA ALA A 97 -11.75 -11.49 -3.42
C ALA A 97 -11.38 -12.15 -2.08
N PRO A 98 -11.95 -13.32 -1.74
CA PRO A 98 -11.78 -13.96 -0.43
C PRO A 98 -10.33 -14.37 -0.14
N ARG A 99 -9.46 -14.40 -1.16
CA ARG A 99 -8.02 -14.70 -1.04
C ARG A 99 -7.12 -13.46 -1.06
N LEU A 100 -7.67 -12.25 -1.11
CA LEU A 100 -6.90 -11.01 -1.17
C LEU A 100 -6.05 -10.85 0.10
N TYR A 101 -4.73 -11.00 -0.05
CA TYR A 101 -3.80 -10.94 1.08
C TYR A 101 -3.31 -9.52 1.41
N SER A 102 -3.20 -8.66 0.38
CA SER A 102 -2.64 -7.32 0.50
C SER A 102 -3.61 -6.30 -0.06
N LEU A 103 -3.82 -5.20 0.65
CA LEU A 103 -4.65 -4.08 0.23
C LEU A 103 -3.85 -2.78 0.36
N ALA A 104 -3.79 -2.02 -0.72
CA ALA A 104 -3.08 -0.75 -0.79
C ALA A 104 -4.06 0.37 -1.15
N PHE A 105 -3.85 1.54 -0.54
CA PHE A 105 -4.65 2.74 -0.75
C PHE A 105 -3.75 3.93 -1.08
N SER A 106 -4.16 4.69 -2.08
CA SER A 106 -3.61 6.00 -2.41
C SER A 106 -4.72 7.06 -2.34
N GLY A 107 -4.36 8.30 -2.03
CA GLY A 107 -5.30 9.44 -2.02
C GLY A 107 -5.96 9.73 -0.66
N LYS A 108 -7.16 10.33 -0.66
CA LYS A 108 -7.84 10.73 0.58
C LYS A 108 -8.45 9.53 1.29
N LEU A 109 -7.90 9.19 2.45
CA LEU A 109 -8.44 8.14 3.29
C LEU A 109 -9.65 8.64 4.09
N SER A 110 -10.82 8.08 3.82
CA SER A 110 -11.99 8.30 4.68
C SER A 110 -11.77 7.62 6.05
N PRO A 111 -12.23 8.22 7.16
CA PRO A 111 -12.25 7.56 8.48
C PRO A 111 -12.96 6.19 8.48
N ASP A 112 -13.75 5.91 7.45
CA ASP A 112 -14.48 4.67 7.24
C ASP A 112 -13.61 3.45 6.87
N ILE A 113 -12.29 3.59 6.67
CA ILE A 113 -11.42 2.41 6.44
C ILE A 113 -11.56 1.36 7.55
N ALA A 114 -11.87 1.80 8.77
CA ALA A 114 -12.09 0.93 9.91
C ALA A 114 -13.37 0.07 9.81
N LYS A 115 -14.29 0.42 8.91
CA LYS A 115 -15.50 -0.35 8.62
C LYS A 115 -15.25 -1.49 7.64
N LEU A 116 -14.13 -1.46 6.92
CA LEU A 116 -13.80 -2.53 5.99
C LEU A 116 -13.49 -3.82 6.74
N THR A 117 -13.93 -4.93 6.18
CA THR A 117 -13.71 -6.26 6.73
C THR A 117 -13.18 -7.19 5.65
N SER A 118 -12.26 -8.06 6.04
CA SER A 118 -11.79 -9.19 5.24
C SER A 118 -11.27 -10.22 6.21
N LYS A 119 -11.28 -11.50 5.87
CA LYS A 119 -10.61 -12.54 6.67
C LYS A 119 -9.23 -12.90 6.14
N SER A 120 -8.86 -12.43 4.95
CA SER A 120 -7.63 -12.83 4.25
C SER A 120 -6.58 -11.72 4.15
N ILE A 121 -6.99 -10.46 4.24
CA ILE A 121 -6.04 -9.34 4.18
C ILE A 121 -5.16 -9.37 5.44
N ARG A 122 -3.85 -9.43 5.25
CA ARG A 122 -2.83 -9.35 6.32
C ARG A 122 -1.83 -8.22 6.08
N ARG A 123 -1.81 -7.64 4.87
CA ARG A 123 -0.96 -6.50 4.55
C ARG A 123 -1.81 -5.29 4.17
N LEU A 124 -1.53 -4.17 4.84
CA LEU A 124 -2.16 -2.88 4.57
C LEU A 124 -1.08 -1.88 4.17
N ASP A 125 -1.24 -1.27 3.01
CA ASP A 125 -0.42 -0.15 2.57
C ASP A 125 -1.24 1.13 2.50
N LEU A 126 -0.94 2.03 3.45
CA LEU A 126 -1.57 3.33 3.66
C LEU A 126 -0.50 4.43 3.60
N SER A 127 0.61 4.16 2.92
CA SER A 127 1.75 5.08 2.87
C SER A 127 1.57 6.23 1.86
N ASP A 128 0.70 6.04 0.87
CA ASP A 128 0.43 7.00 -0.22
C ASP A 128 -0.90 7.75 -0.07
N ILE A 129 -1.40 7.83 1.17
CA ILE A 129 -2.60 8.64 1.44
C ILE A 129 -2.22 10.11 1.61
N GLU A 130 -3.18 11.02 1.47
CA GLU A 130 -2.90 12.46 1.62
C GLU A 130 -2.73 12.90 3.07
N THR A 131 -3.26 12.13 4.03
CA THR A 131 -3.36 12.52 5.44
C THR A 131 -2.45 11.68 6.33
N TYR A 132 -1.80 12.34 7.29
CA TYR A 132 -1.03 11.63 8.31
C TYR A 132 -1.98 11.02 9.36
N PHE A 133 -1.71 9.78 9.75
CA PHE A 133 -2.42 9.14 10.84
C PHE A 133 -2.15 9.87 12.15
N ASN A 134 -3.19 10.51 12.69
CA ASN A 134 -3.21 11.02 14.05
C ASN A 134 -3.64 9.92 15.03
N LYS A 135 -3.68 10.24 16.34
CA LYS A 135 -4.05 9.30 17.39
C LYS A 135 -5.46 8.69 17.21
N PRO A 136 -6.53 9.48 16.91
CA PRO A 136 -7.84 8.92 16.60
C PRO A 136 -7.84 7.93 15.42
N ALA A 137 -7.16 8.27 14.31
CA ALA A 137 -7.06 7.38 13.15
C ALA A 137 -6.31 6.08 13.47
N CYS A 138 -5.19 6.17 14.19
CA CYS A 138 -4.46 4.98 14.66
C CYS A 138 -5.33 4.11 15.58
N THR A 139 -6.10 4.74 16.46
CA THR A 139 -7.01 4.06 17.39
C THR A 139 -8.13 3.35 16.64
N SER A 140 -8.73 4.02 15.66
CA SER A 140 -9.77 3.45 14.79
C SER A 140 -9.23 2.25 14.02
N LEU A 141 -8.04 2.38 13.42
CA LEU A 141 -7.37 1.29 12.71
C LEU A 141 -7.07 0.11 13.62
N CYS A 142 -6.54 0.32 14.83
CA CYS A 142 -6.22 -0.77 15.76
C CYS A 142 -7.44 -1.58 16.20
N HIS A 143 -8.64 -0.99 16.18
CA HIS A 143 -9.88 -1.66 16.54
C HIS A 143 -10.66 -2.20 15.34
N SER A 144 -10.21 -1.93 14.11
CA SER A 144 -10.88 -2.43 12.91
C SER A 144 -10.59 -3.91 12.65
N ALA A 145 -11.48 -4.57 11.92
CA ALA A 145 -11.27 -5.96 11.51
C ALA A 145 -9.95 -6.13 10.72
N LEU A 146 -9.66 -5.19 9.81
CA LEU A 146 -8.40 -5.19 9.06
C LEU A 146 -7.18 -4.98 9.96
N GLY A 147 -7.24 -4.05 10.92
CA GLY A 147 -6.10 -3.76 11.80
C GLY A 147 -5.82 -4.88 12.80
N ILE A 148 -6.84 -5.56 13.31
CA ILE A 148 -6.69 -6.68 14.26
C ILE A 148 -5.86 -7.81 13.65
N GLN A 149 -6.09 -8.14 12.38
CA GLN A 149 -5.40 -9.23 11.69
C GLN A 149 -4.17 -8.79 10.87
N CYS A 150 -3.89 -7.49 10.82
CA CYS A 150 -2.80 -6.96 10.01
C CYS A 150 -1.44 -7.44 10.57
N GLU A 151 -0.64 -8.06 9.70
CA GLU A 151 0.72 -8.51 9.94
C GLU A 151 1.75 -7.52 9.41
N VAL A 152 1.43 -6.81 8.32
CA VAL A 152 2.35 -5.86 7.68
C VAL A 152 1.62 -4.55 7.42
N LEU A 153 2.04 -3.48 8.10
CA LEU A 153 1.47 -2.14 7.93
C LEU A 153 2.50 -1.19 7.32
N LEU A 154 2.15 -0.55 6.21
CA LEU A 154 2.87 0.60 5.68
C LEU A 154 1.97 1.82 5.92
N THR A 155 2.46 2.86 6.58
CA THR A 155 1.64 4.03 6.94
C THR A 155 2.48 5.28 7.10
N GLN A 156 1.83 6.38 7.42
CA GLN A 156 2.48 7.65 7.74
C GLN A 156 1.82 8.31 8.93
N THR A 157 2.61 8.94 9.81
CA THR A 157 2.12 9.64 11.01
C THR A 157 2.83 10.96 11.25
N ASN A 158 2.14 11.92 11.85
CA ASN A 158 2.70 13.23 12.22
C ASN A 158 3.15 13.29 13.69
N ASP A 159 2.93 12.22 14.46
CA ASP A 159 3.30 12.13 15.86
C ASP A 159 3.99 10.78 16.11
N ARG A 160 5.27 10.83 16.50
CA ARG A 160 6.07 9.63 16.76
C ARG A 160 5.47 8.72 17.83
N GLN A 161 4.63 9.25 18.74
CA GLN A 161 3.97 8.47 19.79
C GLN A 161 2.96 7.45 19.22
N ASN A 162 2.48 7.67 18.00
CA ASN A 162 1.60 6.72 17.33
C ASN A 162 2.33 5.43 16.94
N ILE A 163 3.64 5.46 16.73
CA ILE A 163 4.44 4.28 16.36
C ILE A 163 4.44 3.21 17.48
N PRO A 164 4.89 3.50 18.72
CA PRO A 164 4.82 2.52 19.80
C PRO A 164 3.37 2.16 20.17
N TYR A 165 2.41 3.06 19.94
CA TYR A 165 0.99 2.76 20.13
C TYR A 165 0.52 1.65 19.16
N LEU A 166 0.81 1.79 17.86
CA LEU A 166 0.46 0.78 16.85
C LEU A 166 1.12 -0.57 17.16
N VAL A 167 2.43 -0.58 17.44
CA VAL A 167 3.18 -1.79 17.81
C VAL A 167 2.58 -2.49 19.02
N LYS A 168 2.15 -1.73 20.04
CA LYS A 168 1.54 -2.29 21.25
C LYS A 168 0.13 -2.83 21.03
N LYS A 169 -0.65 -2.23 20.13
CA LYS A 169 -2.09 -2.52 19.98
C LYS A 169 -2.41 -3.53 18.89
N MET A 170 -1.63 -3.59 17.82
CA MET A 170 -1.83 -4.51 16.71
C MET A 170 -1.08 -5.82 16.98
N LYS A 171 -1.71 -6.73 17.71
CA LYS A 171 -1.07 -7.95 18.25
C LYS A 171 -0.48 -8.89 17.20
N ASN A 172 -0.99 -8.86 15.98
CA ASN A 172 -0.50 -9.71 14.88
C ASN A 172 0.57 -9.01 14.02
N LEU A 173 0.91 -7.75 14.33
CA LEU A 173 1.84 -6.96 13.53
C LEU A 173 3.26 -7.53 13.64
N ARG A 174 3.82 -7.90 12.50
CA ARG A 174 5.18 -8.44 12.32
C ARG A 174 6.12 -7.44 11.65
N ALA A 175 5.57 -6.55 10.81
CA ALA A 175 6.34 -5.50 10.17
C ALA A 175 5.56 -4.18 10.14
N LEU A 176 6.25 -3.08 10.46
CA LEU A 176 5.72 -1.73 10.36
C LEU A 176 6.71 -0.85 9.60
N CYS A 177 6.32 -0.36 8.43
CA CYS A 177 7.03 0.71 7.75
C CYS A 177 6.27 2.01 7.96
N VAL A 178 6.92 3.01 8.55
CA VAL A 178 6.25 4.26 8.89
C VAL A 178 7.06 5.46 8.42
N LYS A 179 6.39 6.32 7.64
CA LYS A 179 6.86 7.66 7.31
C LYS A 179 6.42 8.61 8.41
N CYS A 180 7.38 9.13 9.19
CA CYS A 180 7.09 10.04 10.29
C CYS A 180 7.43 11.48 9.91
N ASN A 181 6.45 12.37 10.05
CA ASN A 181 6.61 13.82 9.86
C ASN A 181 6.40 14.57 11.18
N ASP A 182 7.11 14.13 12.22
CA ASP A 182 7.15 14.85 13.49
C ASP A 182 8.27 15.89 13.43
N LYS A 183 7.93 17.17 13.62
CA LYS A 183 8.88 18.30 13.53
C LYS A 183 10.12 18.11 14.42
N ALA A 184 9.96 17.45 15.56
CA ALA A 184 11.05 17.20 16.51
C ALA A 184 11.78 15.86 16.26
N THR A 185 11.44 15.10 15.22
CA THR A 185 12.09 13.82 14.87
C THR A 185 13.21 13.93 13.83
N ARG A 186 13.47 15.13 13.29
CA ARG A 186 14.40 15.33 12.16
C ARG A 186 15.81 14.76 12.37
N CYS A 187 16.25 14.49 13.60
CA CYS A 187 17.60 13.98 13.84
C CYS A 187 17.72 12.68 14.68
N ASN A 188 16.64 12.03 15.15
CA ASN A 188 16.84 10.85 16.00
C ASN A 188 15.65 9.89 16.21
N LEU A 189 14.78 9.70 15.20
CA LEU A 189 13.60 8.84 15.37
C LEU A 189 13.99 7.41 15.80
N SER A 190 14.98 6.80 15.15
CA SER A 190 15.34 5.41 15.42
C SER A 190 15.95 5.19 16.80
N SER A 191 16.82 6.06 17.30
CA SER A 191 17.31 5.89 18.68
C SER A 191 16.22 6.19 19.71
N TRP A 192 15.31 7.12 19.42
CA TRP A 192 14.13 7.33 20.27
C TRP A 192 13.23 6.08 20.32
N LEU A 193 13.01 5.42 19.19
CA LEU A 193 12.25 4.17 19.12
C LEU A 193 12.94 3.02 19.86
N ARG A 194 14.27 2.88 19.75
CA ARG A 194 15.04 1.88 20.50
C ARG A 194 14.86 1.98 22.02
N GLN A 195 14.60 3.18 22.55
CA GLN A 195 14.36 3.40 23.98
C GLN A 195 12.92 3.12 24.41
N ARG A 196 11.97 3.06 23.48
CA ARG A 196 10.52 3.03 23.77
C ARG A 196 9.82 1.76 23.31
N LEU A 197 10.43 1.02 22.39
CA LEU A 197 9.88 -0.22 21.88
C LEU A 197 10.35 -1.43 22.68
N PRO A 198 9.55 -2.51 22.71
CA PRO A 198 9.97 -3.79 23.24
C PRO A 198 11.30 -4.28 22.63
N PRO A 199 12.10 -5.07 23.38
CA PRO A 199 13.41 -5.55 22.92
C PRO A 199 13.33 -6.56 21.76
N ASN A 200 12.15 -7.13 21.47
CA ASN A 200 11.91 -7.99 20.30
C ASN A 200 11.68 -7.21 19.00
N CYS A 201 11.76 -5.88 19.03
CA CYS A 201 11.67 -5.04 17.83
C CYS A 201 13.07 -4.74 17.26
N SER A 202 13.28 -5.05 15.98
CA SER A 202 14.45 -4.59 15.22
C SER A 202 14.08 -3.38 14.36
N ILE A 203 14.95 -2.37 14.29
CA ILE A 203 14.70 -1.12 13.56
C ILE A 203 15.77 -0.94 12.49
N SER A 204 15.34 -0.77 11.25
CA SER A 204 16.18 -0.36 10.12
C SER A 204 15.80 1.04 9.65
N ASP A 205 16.81 1.87 9.49
CA ASP A 205 16.71 3.21 8.90
C ASP A 205 16.71 3.08 7.37
N GLU A 206 15.70 3.61 6.69
CA GLU A 206 15.79 3.82 5.24
C GLU A 206 16.52 5.14 4.98
N ALA A 207 17.36 5.17 3.93
CA ALA A 207 18.12 6.36 3.56
C ALA A 207 17.19 7.58 3.44
N ASN A 208 17.54 8.66 4.14
CA ASN A 208 16.72 9.85 4.24
C ASN A 208 16.65 10.60 2.91
N PHE A 209 15.57 10.43 2.15
CA PHE A 209 15.16 11.39 1.15
C PHE A 209 14.17 12.36 1.84
N ALA A 210 14.68 13.54 2.23
CA ALA A 210 13.90 14.61 2.87
C ALA A 210 12.58 14.90 2.11
N PRO A 211 11.48 15.33 2.78
CA PRO A 211 11.40 15.94 4.11
C PRO A 211 10.97 15.02 5.28
N SER A 212 10.81 13.72 5.06
CA SER A 212 10.29 12.78 6.07
C SER A 212 11.27 11.66 6.37
N VAL A 213 11.33 11.22 7.63
CA VAL A 213 12.11 10.04 8.02
C VAL A 213 11.23 8.80 7.85
N ARG A 214 11.74 7.79 7.16
CA ARG A 214 11.10 6.48 7.07
C ARG A 214 11.88 5.48 7.90
N VAL A 215 11.16 4.76 8.75
CA VAL A 215 11.72 3.69 9.57
C VAL A 215 10.94 2.42 9.32
N GLN A 216 11.67 1.31 9.26
CA GLN A 216 11.09 -0.01 9.15
C GLN A 216 11.37 -0.78 10.43
N LEU A 217 10.32 -1.37 10.98
CA LEU A 217 10.32 -2.13 12.21
C LEU A 217 9.95 -3.58 11.93
N TRP A 218 10.70 -4.50 12.50
CA TRP A 218 10.45 -5.93 12.49
C TRP A 218 10.13 -6.40 13.91
N ILE A 219 9.00 -7.06 14.10
CA ILE A 219 8.46 -7.49 15.40
C ILE A 219 8.45 -9.02 15.39
N ARG A 220 9.16 -9.62 16.34
CA ARG A 220 9.28 -11.09 16.51
C ARG A 220 8.33 -11.62 17.56
#